data_AF-A0A170VH64-F1
#
_entry.id   AF-A0A170VH64-F1
#
_cell.length_a   1.000
_cell.length_b   1.000
_cell.length_c   1.000
_cell.angle_alpha   90.00
_cell.angle_beta   90.00
_cell.angle_gamma   90.00
#
_symmetry.space_group_name_H-M   'P 1'
#
loop_
_entity.id
_entity.type
_entity.pdbx_description
1 polymer ?
#
loop_
_entity_poly.entity_id
_entity_poly.type
_entity_poly.pdbx_seq_one_letter_code
_entity_poly.pdbx_strand_id
1 'polypeptide(L)'
;MKHAQFIAARTDLKRKHIEWDFYHPFITIAGRYEMSGQVLVLPIRGRGTANITLTNMKTMFKFDFDLVKKDDGEEYMKVTKTDIDTDIGHAIFRFNNLFNGDRLLGESMNHFLNENWKEVVKELGAPVVDSISQVFEIILSRITEL
;
A
#
# COMPACT_ATOMS: atom_id res chain seq x y z
N MET A 1 5.02 -2.49 -9.13
CA MET A 1 5.51 -3.86 -8.81
C MET A 1 6.65 -4.37 -9.71
N LYS A 2 6.94 -3.81 -10.90
CA LYS A 2 7.99 -4.33 -11.82
C LYS A 2 9.42 -4.36 -11.23
N HIS A 3 9.69 -3.56 -10.19
CA HIS A 3 11.01 -3.47 -9.53
C HIS A 3 11.00 -4.04 -8.10
N ALA A 4 9.93 -4.71 -7.69
CA ALA A 4 9.88 -5.37 -6.40
C ALA A 4 10.91 -6.51 -6.37
N GLN A 5 11.72 -6.54 -5.33
CA GLN A 5 12.72 -7.57 -5.09
C GLN A 5 12.19 -8.48 -3.99
N PHE A 6 11.99 -9.75 -4.31
CA PHE A 6 11.71 -10.76 -3.29
C PHE A 6 12.98 -11.01 -2.48
N ILE A 7 12.86 -10.96 -1.16
CA ILE A 7 13.99 -11.07 -0.23
C ILE A 7 13.99 -12.44 0.45
N ALA A 8 12.85 -12.83 1.02
CA ALA A 8 12.73 -14.08 1.77
C ALA A 8 11.29 -14.57 1.81
N ALA A 9 11.12 -15.89 1.94
CA ALA A 9 9.87 -16.51 2.35
C ALA A 9 10.11 -17.33 3.60
N ARG A 10 9.15 -17.27 4.53
CA ARG A 10 9.07 -18.14 5.70
C ARG A 10 7.72 -18.83 5.68
N THR A 11 7.74 -20.15 5.80
CA THR A 11 6.54 -20.99 5.76
C THR A 11 6.49 -21.84 7.00
N ASP A 12 5.46 -21.69 7.81
CA ASP A 12 5.14 -22.56 8.93
C ASP A 12 3.89 -23.38 8.59
N LEU A 13 4.10 -24.62 8.14
CA LEU A 13 3.01 -25.52 7.76
C LEU A 13 2.17 -25.99 8.96
N LYS A 14 2.74 -26.01 10.18
CA LYS A 14 2.00 -26.41 11.38
C LYS A 14 1.02 -25.33 11.79
N ARG A 15 1.47 -24.07 11.73
CA ARG A 15 0.64 -22.90 12.00
C ARG A 15 -0.16 -22.45 10.77
N LYS A 16 0.07 -23.06 9.62
CA LYS A 16 -0.46 -22.69 8.30
C LYS A 16 -0.31 -21.21 8.00
N HIS A 17 0.90 -20.71 8.23
CA HIS A 17 1.25 -19.30 8.13
C HIS A 17 2.40 -19.10 7.14
N ILE A 18 2.31 -18.08 6.30
CA ILE A 18 3.35 -17.72 5.34
C ILE A 18 3.66 -16.24 5.47
N GLU A 19 4.95 -15.91 5.46
CA GLU A 19 5.46 -14.55 5.38
C GLU A 19 6.38 -14.39 4.16
N TRP A 20 6.18 -13.34 3.38
CA TRP A 20 7.03 -12.96 2.26
C TRP A 20 7.55 -11.53 2.41
N ASP A 21 8.87 -11.40 2.39
CA ASP A 21 9.55 -10.12 2.43
C ASP A 21 9.84 -9.63 1.02
N PHE A 22 9.51 -8.37 0.77
CA PHE A 22 9.90 -7.67 -0.45
C PHE A 22 10.56 -6.34 -0.13
N TYR A 23 11.48 -5.95 -0.98
CA TYR A 23 12.04 -4.61 -1.03
C TYR A 23 11.64 -3.92 -2.33
N HIS A 24 11.21 -2.67 -2.23
CA HIS A 24 10.79 -1.85 -3.34
C HIS A 24 11.65 -0.59 -3.36
N PRO A 25 12.56 -0.45 -4.36
CA PRO A 25 13.35 0.77 -4.51
C PRO A 25 12.45 2.01 -4.60
N PHE A 26 11.36 1.90 -5.36
CA PHE A 26 10.28 2.88 -5.39
C PHE A 26 8.94 2.26 -5.82
N ILE A 27 7.86 2.85 -5.34
CA ILE A 27 6.48 2.62 -5.78
C ILE A 27 5.85 3.96 -6.08
N THR A 28 5.25 4.11 -7.25
CA THR A 28 4.49 5.30 -7.63
C THR A 28 3.01 4.98 -7.66
N ILE A 29 2.24 5.79 -6.95
CA ILE A 29 0.78 5.79 -6.94
C ILE A 29 0.34 7.06 -7.65
N ALA A 30 -0.28 6.91 -8.81
CA ALA A 30 -0.80 8.02 -9.60
C ALA A 30 -2.29 7.83 -9.82
N GLY A 31 -3.06 8.90 -9.68
CA GLY A 31 -4.52 8.81 -9.80
C GLY A 31 -5.22 10.16 -9.72
N ARG A 32 -6.53 10.12 -9.88
CA ARG A 32 -7.39 11.28 -9.59
C ARG A 32 -7.69 11.29 -8.10
N TYR A 33 -7.71 12.47 -7.50
CA TYR A 33 -8.08 12.66 -6.10
C TYR A 33 -9.18 13.71 -5.98
N GLU A 34 -9.93 13.59 -4.90
CA GLU A 34 -10.83 14.61 -4.36
C GLU A 34 -10.65 14.57 -2.84
N MET A 35 -10.29 15.70 -2.24
CA MET A 35 -10.09 15.80 -0.80
C MET A 35 -10.67 17.11 -0.27
N SER A 36 -11.20 17.05 0.94
CA SER A 36 -11.64 18.20 1.71
C SER A 36 -11.54 17.82 3.18
N GLY A 37 -10.68 18.50 3.93
CA GLY A 37 -10.47 18.20 5.34
C GLY A 37 -9.23 18.89 5.87
N GLN A 38 -8.51 18.17 6.72
CA GLN A 38 -7.30 18.61 7.38
C GLN A 38 -6.26 17.49 7.28
N VAL A 39 -5.00 17.84 7.05
CA VAL A 39 -3.86 16.92 7.18
C VAL A 39 -2.97 17.49 8.27
N LEU A 40 -2.67 16.68 9.29
CA LEU A 40 -2.06 17.12 10.53
C LEU A 40 -2.85 18.28 11.15
N VAL A 41 -2.37 19.52 10.96
CA VAL A 41 -2.98 20.75 11.49
C VAL A 41 -3.45 21.71 10.40
N LEU A 42 -3.18 21.41 9.13
CA LEU A 42 -3.45 22.34 8.03
C LEU A 42 -4.67 21.92 7.21
N PRO A 43 -5.60 22.85 6.93
CA PRO A 43 -6.73 22.57 6.06
C PRO A 43 -6.25 22.29 4.65
N ILE A 44 -6.81 21.26 4.02
CA ILE A 44 -6.50 20.88 2.66
C ILE A 44 -7.79 20.63 1.89
N ARG A 45 -7.84 21.14 0.66
CA ARG A 45 -8.95 20.88 -0.26
C ARG A 45 -8.45 20.90 -1.70
N GLY A 46 -9.03 20.06 -2.54
CA GLY A 46 -8.70 20.06 -3.95
C GLY A 46 -9.31 18.87 -4.68
N ARG A 47 -9.33 18.98 -6.00
CA ARG A 47 -9.74 17.91 -6.90
C ARG A 47 -8.86 17.94 -8.13
N GLY A 48 -8.13 16.89 -8.40
CA GLY A 48 -7.14 16.90 -9.47
C GLY A 48 -6.41 15.59 -9.61
N THR A 49 -5.15 15.66 -10.03
CA THR A 49 -4.26 14.51 -10.11
C THR A 49 -3.29 14.49 -8.95
N ALA A 50 -3.07 13.29 -8.41
CA ALA A 50 -2.09 13.00 -7.39
C ALA A 50 -0.98 12.13 -8.00
N ASN A 51 0.26 12.39 -7.58
CA ASN A 51 1.40 11.51 -7.77
C ASN A 51 2.11 11.38 -6.42
N ILE A 52 2.11 10.18 -5.88
CA ILE A 52 2.76 9.84 -4.62
C ILE A 52 3.85 8.81 -4.93
N THR A 53 5.08 9.09 -4.53
CA THR A 53 6.19 8.16 -4.69
C THR A 53 6.74 7.75 -3.33
N LEU A 54 6.66 6.47 -3.03
CA LEU A 54 7.28 5.85 -1.87
C LEU A 54 8.64 5.28 -2.29
N THR A 55 9.68 5.46 -1.50
CA THR A 55 11.03 4.98 -1.82
C THR A 55 11.61 4.16 -0.68
N ASN A 56 12.51 3.24 -1.03
CA ASN A 56 13.18 2.34 -0.09
C ASN A 56 12.20 1.61 0.84
N MET A 57 11.09 1.14 0.27
CA MET A 57 10.02 0.53 1.04
C MET A 57 10.29 -0.97 1.22
N LYS A 58 10.17 -1.45 2.46
CA LYS A 58 10.15 -2.88 2.77
C LYS A 58 8.73 -3.28 3.12
N THR A 59 8.33 -4.46 2.69
CA THR A 59 7.00 -5.01 2.98
C THR A 59 7.13 -6.44 3.42
N MET A 60 6.41 -6.80 4.48
CA MET A 60 6.21 -8.20 4.87
C MET A 60 4.73 -8.53 4.64
N PHE A 61 4.46 -9.30 3.59
CA PHE A 61 3.14 -9.86 3.37
C PHE A 61 3.00 -11.10 4.22
N LYS A 62 1.91 -11.19 4.97
CA LYS A 62 1.60 -12.33 5.83
C LYS A 62 0.25 -12.88 5.42
N PHE A 63 0.13 -14.19 5.38
CA PHE A 63 -1.17 -14.80 5.18
C PHE A 63 -1.27 -16.15 5.86
N ASP A 64 -2.47 -16.40 6.37
CA ASP A 64 -2.88 -17.70 6.89
C ASP A 64 -3.64 -18.46 5.81
N PHE A 65 -3.55 -19.78 5.84
CA PHE A 65 -4.25 -20.63 4.90
C PHE A 65 -4.85 -21.87 5.57
N ASP A 66 -5.82 -22.47 4.90
CA ASP A 66 -6.28 -23.82 5.15
C ASP A 66 -6.04 -24.70 3.94
N LEU A 67 -6.09 -26.02 4.14
CA LEU A 67 -6.09 -26.99 3.06
C LEU A 67 -7.52 -27.47 2.85
N VAL A 68 -7.99 -27.39 1.62
CA VAL A 68 -9.32 -27.83 1.21
C VAL A 68 -9.19 -28.88 0.14
N LYS A 69 -9.83 -30.04 0.34
CA LYS A 69 -9.89 -31.10 -0.67
C LYS A 69 -10.96 -30.76 -1.69
N LYS A 70 -10.61 -30.76 -2.98
CA LYS A 70 -11.55 -30.53 -4.09
C LYS A 70 -12.08 -31.85 -4.66
N ASP A 71 -13.03 -31.74 -5.59
CA ASP A 71 -13.72 -32.88 -6.24
C ASP A 71 -12.78 -33.78 -7.05
N ASP A 72 -11.63 -33.25 -7.48
CA ASP A 72 -10.55 -34.01 -8.15
C ASP A 72 -9.77 -34.92 -7.18
N GLY A 73 -10.01 -34.79 -5.88
CA GLY A 73 -9.34 -35.56 -4.83
C GLY A 73 -8.03 -34.96 -4.34
N GLU A 74 -7.60 -33.81 -4.87
CA GLU A 74 -6.37 -33.12 -4.48
C GLU A 74 -6.63 -32.05 -3.40
N GLU A 75 -5.60 -31.71 -2.63
CA GLU A 75 -5.66 -30.64 -1.61
C GLU A 75 -5.15 -29.32 -2.18
N TYR A 76 -5.92 -28.25 -1.95
CA TYR A 76 -5.62 -26.90 -2.40
C TYR A 76 -5.50 -25.96 -1.22
N MET A 77 -4.67 -24.94 -1.39
CA MET A 77 -4.54 -23.87 -0.41
C MET A 77 -5.74 -22.91 -0.53
N LYS A 78 -6.38 -22.63 0.59
CA LYS A 78 -7.38 -21.57 0.70
C LYS A 78 -6.85 -20.50 1.64
N VAL A 79 -6.56 -19.32 1.11
CA VAL A 79 -6.17 -18.16 1.94
C VAL A 79 -7.34 -17.76 2.83
N THR A 80 -7.09 -17.59 4.13
CA THR A 80 -8.12 -17.27 5.13
C THR A 80 -7.96 -15.89 5.76
N LYS A 81 -6.72 -15.41 5.83
CA LYS A 81 -6.39 -14.09 6.37
C LYS A 81 -5.16 -13.55 5.67
N THR A 82 -5.15 -12.25 5.41
CA THR A 82 -3.96 -11.53 4.92
C THR A 82 -3.65 -10.35 5.83
N ASP A 83 -2.38 -9.97 5.88
CA ASP A 83 -1.87 -8.80 6.60
C ASP A 83 -0.60 -8.29 5.89
N ILE A 84 -0.30 -7.00 6.02
CA ILE A 84 0.87 -6.38 5.41
C ILE A 84 1.51 -5.42 6.40
N ASP A 85 2.75 -5.72 6.79
CA ASP A 85 3.60 -4.72 7.43
C ASP A 85 4.37 -3.94 6.37
N THR A 86 4.48 -2.63 6.57
CA THR A 86 5.25 -1.75 5.69
C THR A 86 6.21 -0.88 6.48
N ASP A 87 7.43 -0.75 5.96
CA ASP A 87 8.44 0.19 6.43
C ASP A 87 8.84 1.06 5.23
N ILE A 88 8.50 2.34 5.28
CA ILE A 88 8.67 3.29 4.18
C ILE A 88 9.87 4.19 4.49
N GLY A 89 10.90 4.14 3.64
CA GLY A 89 12.10 4.95 3.83
C GLY A 89 11.88 6.44 3.57
N HIS A 90 11.08 6.80 2.56
CA HIS A 90 10.66 8.18 2.28
C HIS A 90 9.41 8.23 1.39
N ALA A 91 8.63 9.30 1.48
CA ALA A 91 7.46 9.54 0.64
C ALA A 91 7.48 10.96 0.06
N ILE A 92 7.12 11.07 -1.23
CA ILE A 92 7.03 12.32 -1.96
C ILE A 92 5.60 12.47 -2.46
N PHE A 93 4.96 13.58 -2.12
CA PHE A 93 3.59 13.92 -2.45
C PHE A 93 3.55 15.06 -3.47
N ARG A 94 2.72 14.87 -4.50
CA ARG A 94 2.36 15.91 -5.45
C ARG A 94 0.86 15.88 -5.73
N PHE A 95 0.15 16.89 -5.29
CA PHE A 95 -1.27 17.11 -5.57
C PHE A 95 -1.44 18.36 -6.43
N ASN A 96 -2.00 18.19 -7.63
CA ASN A 96 -2.31 19.28 -8.55
C ASN A 96 -3.71 19.83 -8.28
N ASN A 97 -3.94 21.11 -8.56
CA ASN A 97 -5.24 21.78 -8.36
C ASN A 97 -5.73 21.77 -6.89
N LEU A 98 -4.80 21.89 -5.93
CA LEU A 98 -5.15 22.23 -4.56
C LEU A 98 -5.70 23.66 -4.48
N PHE A 99 -6.59 23.91 -3.52
CA PHE A 99 -7.20 25.22 -3.27
C PHE A 99 -7.77 25.89 -4.53
N ASN A 100 -8.44 25.10 -5.37
CA ASN A 100 -9.01 25.55 -6.65
C ASN A 100 -7.99 26.17 -7.61
N GLY A 101 -6.75 25.70 -7.56
CA GLY A 101 -5.69 26.12 -8.49
C GLY A 101 -4.83 27.27 -8.00
N ASP A 102 -4.99 27.71 -6.74
CA ASP A 102 -4.07 28.69 -6.15
C ASP A 102 -2.65 28.10 -6.07
N ARG A 103 -1.76 28.64 -6.90
CA ARG A 103 -0.39 28.15 -7.03
C ARG A 103 0.41 28.31 -5.74
N LEU A 104 0.25 29.43 -5.04
CA LEU A 104 1.06 29.70 -3.84
C LEU A 104 0.66 28.75 -2.71
N LEU A 105 -0.63 28.61 -2.46
CA LEU A 105 -1.15 27.70 -1.43
C LEU A 105 -0.89 26.24 -1.80
N GLY A 106 -1.07 25.89 -3.08
CA GLY A 106 -0.82 24.54 -3.58
C GLY A 106 0.65 24.12 -3.44
N GLU A 107 1.61 24.96 -3.83
CA GLU A 107 3.04 24.66 -3.67
C GLU A 107 3.43 24.62 -2.19
N SER A 108 2.95 25.56 -1.38
CA SER A 108 3.22 25.59 0.07
C SER A 108 2.71 24.33 0.77
N MET A 109 1.52 23.87 0.39
CA MET A 109 0.94 22.63 0.93
C MET A 109 1.72 21.39 0.48
N ASN A 110 2.09 21.29 -0.80
CA ASN A 110 2.93 20.19 -1.26
C ASN A 110 4.28 20.17 -0.52
N HIS A 111 4.90 21.32 -0.31
CA HIS A 111 6.13 21.43 0.48
C HIS A 111 5.91 20.95 1.91
N PHE A 112 4.84 21.41 2.58
CA PHE A 112 4.48 20.97 3.92
C PHE A 112 4.30 19.44 4.01
N LEU A 113 3.59 18.83 3.06
CA LEU A 113 3.38 17.38 3.04
C LEU A 113 4.70 16.61 2.87
N ASN A 114 5.61 17.12 2.06
CA ASN A 114 6.91 16.48 1.82
C ASN A 114 7.87 16.62 3.01
N GLU A 115 7.88 17.78 3.68
CA GLU A 115 8.66 17.98 4.92
C GLU A 115 8.17 17.09 6.06
N ASN A 116 6.85 16.88 6.15
CA ASN A 116 6.20 16.09 7.20
C ASN A 116 5.77 14.71 6.70
N TRP A 117 6.49 14.15 5.73
CA TRP A 117 6.05 12.95 5.02
C TRP A 117 5.80 11.75 5.94
N LYS A 118 6.56 11.62 7.05
CA LYS A 118 6.42 10.51 8.00
C LYS A 118 5.08 10.56 8.71
N GLU A 119 4.72 11.73 9.22
CA GLU A 119 3.48 11.99 9.90
C GLU A 119 2.29 11.87 8.94
N VAL A 120 2.44 12.37 7.71
CA VAL A 120 1.44 12.21 6.65
C VAL A 120 1.23 10.74 6.29
N VAL A 121 2.28 9.94 6.15
CA VAL A 121 2.19 8.49 5.93
C VAL A 121 1.54 7.80 7.13
N LYS A 122 1.83 8.23 8.36
CA LYS A 122 1.20 7.66 9.56
C LYS A 122 -0.31 7.92 9.61
N GLU A 123 -0.74 9.10 9.17
CA GLU A 123 -2.15 9.50 9.16
C GLU A 123 -2.93 8.93 7.97
N LEU A 124 -2.35 8.98 6.77
CA LEU A 124 -3.00 8.63 5.51
C LEU A 124 -2.61 7.26 4.96
N GLY A 125 -1.60 6.61 5.54
CA GLY A 125 -1.03 5.37 5.01
C GLY A 125 -1.93 4.16 5.17
N ALA A 126 -2.64 4.03 6.31
CA ALA A 126 -3.47 2.85 6.57
C ALA A 126 -4.51 2.58 5.46
N PRO A 127 -5.33 3.56 5.01
CA PRO A 127 -6.26 3.34 3.91
C PRO A 127 -5.58 2.92 2.58
N VAL A 128 -4.36 3.41 2.33
CA VAL A 128 -3.59 3.08 1.13
C VAL A 128 -3.07 1.64 1.22
N VAL A 129 -2.52 1.26 2.37
CA VAL A 129 -2.07 -0.12 2.65
C VAL A 129 -3.25 -1.08 2.54
N ASP A 130 -4.40 -0.75 3.15
CA ASP A 130 -5.61 -1.60 3.09
C ASP A 130 -6.08 -1.83 1.65
N SER A 131 -6.05 -0.79 0.82
CA SER A 131 -6.40 -0.89 -0.60
C SER A 131 -5.44 -1.82 -1.35
N ILE A 132 -4.14 -1.75 -1.04
CA ILE A 132 -3.12 -2.62 -1.62
C ILE A 132 -3.29 -4.07 -1.13
N SER A 133 -3.59 -4.26 0.16
CA SER A 133 -3.87 -5.58 0.78
C SER A 133 -5.02 -6.29 0.08
N GLN A 134 -6.13 -5.60 -0.19
CA GLN A 134 -7.27 -6.18 -0.89
C GLN A 134 -6.92 -6.64 -2.30
N VAL A 135 -6.14 -5.85 -3.04
CA VAL A 135 -5.68 -6.24 -4.38
C VAL A 135 -4.78 -7.48 -4.30
N PHE A 136 -3.89 -7.53 -3.32
CA PHE A 136 -3.00 -8.67 -3.12
C PHE A 136 -3.78 -9.94 -2.74
N GLU A 137 -4.77 -9.84 -1.86
CA GLU A 137 -5.66 -10.94 -1.49
C GLU A 137 -6.39 -11.52 -2.71
N ILE A 138 -6.93 -10.66 -3.58
CA ILE A 138 -7.59 -11.11 -4.82
C ILE A 138 -6.63 -11.88 -5.73
N ILE A 139 -5.38 -11.40 -5.86
CA ILE A 139 -4.37 -12.05 -6.70
C ILE A 139 -3.98 -13.40 -6.08
N LEU A 140 -3.71 -13.43 -4.77
CA LEU A 140 -3.34 -14.65 -4.04
C LEU A 140 -4.43 -15.71 -4.14
N SER A 141 -5.68 -15.36 -3.80
CA SER A 141 -6.79 -16.29 -3.83
C SER A 141 -6.98 -16.90 -5.21
N ARG A 142 -6.83 -16.11 -6.28
CA ARG A 142 -6.88 -16.63 -7.66
C ARG A 142 -5.74 -17.60 -7.97
N ILE A 143 -4.54 -17.38 -7.45
CA ILE A 143 -3.40 -18.28 -7.68
C ILE A 143 -3.59 -19.59 -6.91
N THR A 144 -4.13 -19.54 -5.70
CA THR A 144 -4.29 -20.71 -4.83
C THR A 144 -5.55 -21.52 -5.12
N GLU A 145 -6.56 -20.91 -5.73
CA GLU A 145 -7.78 -21.59 -6.18
C GLU A 145 -7.66 -22.25 -7.55
N LEU A 146 -6.60 -21.98 -8.33
CA LEU A 146 -6.22 -22.80 -9.49
C LEU A 146 -5.92 -24.22 -9.03
#